data_AF-A0A7X9HPP5-F1
#
_entry.id   AF-A0A7X9HPP5-F1
#
_cell.length_a   1.000
_cell.length_b   1.000
_cell.length_c   1.000
_cell.angle_alpha   90.00
_cell.angle_beta   90.00
_cell.angle_gamma   90.00
#
_symmetry.space_group_name_H-M   'P 1'
#
loop_
_entity.id
_entity.type
_entity.pdbx_description
1 polymer ?
#
loop_
_entity_poly.entity_id
_entity_poly.type
_entity_poly.pdbx_seq_one_letter_code
_entity_poly.pdbx_strand_id
1 'polypeptide(L)'
;MKEIRFRLIIIIGAIALSLYLLYPTYQDYQNNKEVGKKLESLADSIKKSNPVISSIELKDIIQTKKDSILASNPDYKSARDKRVKLGLDLQGGMYLVMEVNTAKLLERLAKDPDEQFKQLLNEAEKESRLSEENVVTILARKMVAKGIRMSRYFGSIREDDADIQKRLLEQESDAVTRAIEIISNRVNQYGVSEPSIQKQG
;
A
#
# COMPACT_ATOMS: atom_id res chain seq x y z
N MET A 1 53.30 -21.98 -14.14
CA MET A 1 52.78 -22.38 -12.81
C MET A 1 52.34 -21.22 -11.92
N LYS A 2 53.04 -20.07 -11.88
CA LYS A 2 52.66 -18.93 -11.03
C LYS A 2 51.31 -18.31 -11.40
N GLU A 3 50.99 -18.19 -12.69
CA GLU A 3 49.70 -17.62 -13.14
C GLU A 3 48.48 -18.46 -12.76
N ILE A 4 48.60 -19.80 -12.82
CA ILE A 4 47.50 -20.71 -12.45
C ILE A 4 47.23 -20.62 -10.94
N ARG A 5 48.28 -20.52 -10.12
CA ARG A 5 48.15 -20.36 -8.65
C ARG A 5 47.49 -19.03 -8.28
N PHE A 6 47.84 -17.94 -8.97
CA PHE A 6 47.23 -16.63 -8.76
C PHE A 6 45.73 -16.63 -9.09
N ARG A 7 45.34 -17.23 -10.23
CA ARG A 7 43.91 -17.41 -10.58
C ARG A 7 43.17 -18.24 -9.54
N LEU A 8 43.77 -19.31 -9.04
CA LEU A 8 43.19 -20.17 -7.99
C LEU A 8 42.95 -19.40 -6.68
N ILE A 9 43.88 -18.54 -6.27
CA ILE A 9 43.73 -17.71 -5.07
C ILE A 9 42.57 -16.73 -5.22
N ILE A 10 42.42 -16.10 -6.39
CA ILE A 10 41.29 -15.19 -6.66
C ILE A 10 39.96 -15.93 -6.60
N ILE A 11 39.88 -17.11 -7.20
CA ILE A 11 38.65 -17.93 -7.21
C ILE A 11 38.28 -18.32 -5.78
N ILE A 12 39.23 -18.80 -4.98
CA ILE A 12 39.00 -19.16 -3.57
C ILE A 12 38.57 -17.92 -2.76
N GLY A 13 39.20 -16.77 -3.00
CA GLY A 13 38.82 -15.51 -2.37
C GLY A 13 37.38 -15.09 -2.69
N ALA A 14 36.97 -15.21 -3.96
CA ALA A 14 35.61 -14.91 -4.40
C ALA A 14 34.58 -15.87 -3.78
N ILE A 15 34.89 -17.16 -3.69
CA ILE A 15 34.04 -18.16 -3.03
C ILE A 15 33.90 -17.86 -1.54
N ALA A 16 35.01 -17.56 -0.85
CA ALA A 16 35.01 -17.22 0.56
C ALA A 16 34.20 -15.95 0.84
N LEU A 17 34.33 -14.93 -0.01
CA LEU A 17 33.55 -13.69 0.07
C LEU A 17 32.05 -13.94 -0.16
N SER A 18 31.71 -14.78 -1.15
CA SER A 18 30.32 -15.18 -1.40
C SER A 18 29.70 -15.89 -0.20
N LEU A 19 30.43 -16.83 0.43
CA LEU A 19 29.96 -17.53 1.62
C LEU A 19 29.79 -16.57 2.81
N TYR A 20 30.71 -15.62 2.96
CA TYR A 20 30.63 -14.58 4.00
C TYR A 20 29.39 -13.69 3.84
N LEU A 21 29.08 -13.25 2.61
CA LEU A 21 27.90 -12.44 2.31
C LEU A 21 26.59 -13.22 2.48
N LEU A 22 26.59 -14.54 2.22
CA LEU A 22 25.40 -15.38 2.38
C LEU A 22 25.13 -15.81 3.83
N TYR A 23 26.17 -15.84 4.67
CA TYR A 23 26.10 -16.27 6.06
C TYR A 23 24.98 -15.62 6.88
N PRO A 24 24.76 -14.28 6.89
CA PRO A 24 23.65 -13.67 7.62
C PRO A 24 22.27 -14.15 7.12
N THR A 25 22.14 -14.43 5.82
CA THR A 25 20.90 -14.97 5.23
C THR A 25 20.62 -16.38 5.74
N TYR A 26 21.66 -17.20 5.86
CA TYR A 26 21.55 -18.55 6.44
C TYR A 26 21.19 -18.50 7.93
N GLN A 27 21.76 -17.56 8.69
CA GLN A 27 21.38 -17.35 10.09
C GLN A 27 19.91 -16.94 10.23
N ASP A 28 19.44 -15.97 9.44
CA ASP A 28 18.04 -15.54 9.45
C ASP A 28 17.07 -16.68 9.09
N TYR A 29 17.45 -17.53 8.12
CA TYR A 29 16.68 -18.72 7.76
C TYR A 29 16.53 -19.71 8.94
N GLN A 30 17.62 -19.99 9.66
CA GLN A 30 17.58 -20.86 10.84
C GLN A 30 16.75 -20.25 11.97
N ASN A 31 16.95 -18.97 12.27
CA ASN A 31 16.20 -18.25 13.31
C ASN A 31 14.69 -18.29 13.03
N ASN A 32 14.28 -18.05 11.78
CA ASN A 32 12.87 -18.15 11.38
C ASN A 32 12.31 -19.57 11.55
N LYS A 33 13.11 -20.61 11.25
CA LYS A 33 12.71 -22.01 11.43
C LYS A 33 12.50 -22.36 12.90
N GLU A 34 13.38 -21.89 13.79
CA GLU A 34 13.24 -22.09 15.23
C GLU A 34 12.04 -21.35 15.82
N VAL A 35 11.87 -20.09 15.45
CA VAL A 35 10.71 -19.28 15.86
C VAL A 35 9.41 -19.91 15.34
N GLY A 36 9.41 -20.42 14.10
CA GLY A 36 8.28 -21.15 13.51
C GLY A 36 7.83 -22.33 14.36
N LYS A 37 8.75 -23.20 14.79
CA LYS A 37 8.43 -24.35 15.66
C LYS A 37 7.84 -23.92 17.01
N LYS A 38 8.36 -22.84 17.61
CA LYS A 38 7.82 -22.28 18.86
C LYS A 38 6.39 -21.75 18.65
N LEU A 39 6.16 -21.08 17.53
CA LEU A 39 4.83 -20.55 17.18
C LEU A 39 3.82 -21.64 16.83
N GLU A 40 4.24 -22.74 16.19
CA GLU A 40 3.38 -23.90 15.94
C GLU A 40 2.90 -24.52 17.24
N SER A 41 3.81 -24.78 18.19
CA SER A 41 3.44 -25.30 19.51
C SER A 41 2.47 -24.36 20.26
N LEU A 42 2.67 -23.05 20.12
CA LEU A 42 1.80 -22.04 20.71
C LEU A 42 0.44 -21.96 20.00
N ALA A 43 0.41 -22.09 18.68
CA ALA A 43 -0.82 -22.13 17.90
C ALA A 43 -1.67 -23.35 18.28
N ASP A 44 -1.04 -24.50 18.49
CA ASP A 44 -1.71 -25.72 18.94
C ASP A 44 -2.25 -25.58 20.37
N SER A 45 -1.52 -24.91 21.27
CA SER A 45 -2.03 -24.56 22.60
C SER A 45 -3.24 -23.63 22.53
N ILE A 46 -3.19 -22.59 21.69
CA ILE A 46 -4.28 -21.61 21.54
C ILE A 46 -5.53 -22.30 20.97
N LYS A 47 -5.39 -23.12 19.92
CA LYS A 47 -6.49 -23.89 19.33
C LYS A 47 -7.15 -24.85 20.33
N LYS A 48 -6.35 -25.50 21.20
CA LYS A 48 -6.88 -26.38 22.26
C LYS A 48 -7.66 -25.60 23.33
N SER A 49 -7.23 -24.39 23.65
CA SER A 49 -7.88 -23.54 24.66
C SER A 49 -9.11 -22.79 24.16
N ASN A 50 -9.18 -22.49 22.85
CA ASN A 50 -10.30 -21.75 22.25
C ASN A 50 -10.66 -22.33 20.87
N PRO A 51 -11.58 -23.30 20.80
CA PRO A 51 -11.93 -24.01 19.57
C PRO A 51 -12.76 -23.18 18.57
N VAL A 52 -13.22 -21.98 18.92
CA VAL A 52 -14.06 -21.11 18.06
C VAL A 52 -13.25 -19.94 17.43
N ILE A 53 -11.94 -19.88 17.67
CA ILE A 53 -11.10 -18.78 17.17
C ILE A 53 -11.08 -18.73 15.63
N SER A 54 -11.29 -17.54 15.07
CA SER A 54 -11.23 -17.33 13.63
C SER A 54 -9.81 -17.56 13.09
N SER A 55 -9.69 -18.10 11.88
CA SER A 55 -8.41 -18.34 11.21
C SER A 55 -7.60 -17.04 11.01
N ILE A 56 -8.30 -15.92 10.85
CA ILE A 56 -7.72 -14.58 10.71
C ILE A 56 -7.16 -14.08 12.05
N GLU A 57 -7.95 -14.17 13.13
CA GLU A 57 -7.53 -13.73 14.47
C GLU A 57 -6.35 -14.56 14.99
N LEU A 58 -6.39 -15.88 14.76
CA LEU A 58 -5.28 -16.75 15.12
C LEU A 58 -3.99 -16.38 14.36
N LYS A 59 -4.10 -16.06 13.07
CA LYS A 59 -2.96 -15.66 12.24
C LYS A 59 -2.35 -14.35 12.75
N ASP A 60 -3.18 -13.36 13.07
CA ASP A 60 -2.74 -12.06 13.60
C ASP A 60 -2.02 -12.18 14.95
N ILE A 61 -2.54 -13.00 15.86
CA ILE A 61 -1.91 -13.25 17.18
C ILE A 61 -0.54 -13.90 17.00
N ILE A 62 -0.45 -14.92 16.15
CA ILE A 62 0.80 -15.63 15.87
C ILE A 62 1.80 -14.71 15.19
N GLN A 63 1.36 -13.87 14.25
CA GLN A 63 2.21 -12.92 13.55
C GLN A 63 2.75 -11.83 14.48
N THR A 64 1.90 -11.27 15.34
CA THR A 64 2.31 -10.27 16.34
C THR A 64 3.36 -10.85 17.30
N LYS A 65 3.15 -12.08 17.77
CA LYS A 65 4.13 -12.76 18.63
C LYS A 65 5.42 -13.08 17.90
N LYS A 66 5.35 -13.50 16.63
CA LYS A 66 6.52 -13.69 15.78
C LYS A 66 7.37 -12.43 15.69
N ASP A 67 6.74 -11.31 15.37
CA ASP A 67 7.44 -10.04 15.20
C ASP A 67 8.05 -9.55 16.51
N SER A 68 7.35 -9.73 17.64
CA SER A 68 7.89 -9.44 18.97
C SER A 68 9.12 -10.28 19.33
N ILE A 69 9.11 -11.59 19.03
CA ILE A 69 10.25 -12.48 19.27
C ILE A 69 11.45 -12.09 18.37
N LEU A 70 11.19 -11.74 17.12
CA LEU A 70 12.24 -11.34 16.18
C LEU A 70 12.82 -9.96 16.49
N ALA A 71 12.02 -9.04 17.03
CA ALA A 71 12.46 -7.69 17.38
C ALA A 71 13.17 -7.61 18.75
N SER A 72 12.79 -8.48 19.69
CA SER A 72 13.37 -8.50 21.05
C SER A 72 14.78 -9.08 21.11
N ASN A 73 15.16 -9.96 20.17
CA ASN A 73 16.50 -10.54 20.12
C ASN A 73 17.43 -9.73 19.18
N PRO A 74 18.50 -9.09 19.71
CA PRO A 74 19.45 -8.33 18.91
C PRO A 74 20.12 -9.15 17.79
N ASP A 75 20.36 -10.44 18.03
CA ASP A 75 21.00 -11.32 17.06
C ASP A 75 20.08 -11.56 15.86
N TYR A 76 18.79 -11.79 16.11
CA TYR A 76 17.79 -12.00 15.06
C TYR A 76 17.59 -10.74 14.22
N LYS A 77 17.54 -9.58 14.88
CA LYS A 77 17.47 -8.28 14.19
C LYS A 77 18.68 -8.07 13.29
N SER A 78 19.89 -8.32 13.79
CA SER A 78 21.12 -8.11 13.02
C SER A 78 21.24 -9.04 11.80
N ALA A 79 20.82 -10.31 11.93
CA ALA A 79 20.78 -11.26 10.82
C ALA A 79 19.74 -10.84 9.77
N ARG A 80 18.56 -10.37 10.21
CA ARG A 80 17.49 -9.87 9.36
C ARG A 80 17.86 -8.60 8.58
N ASP A 81 18.60 -7.69 9.19
CA ASP A 81 19.03 -6.45 8.53
C ASP A 81 20.15 -6.69 7.51
N LYS A 82 21.02 -7.68 7.76
CA LYS A 82 22.17 -8.03 6.90
C LYS A 82 21.87 -9.10 5.84
N ARG A 83 20.69 -9.73 5.88
CA ARG A 83 20.32 -10.76 4.89
C ARG A 83 20.11 -10.17 3.51
N VAL A 84 20.23 -11.03 2.51
CA VAL A 84 19.76 -10.71 1.16
C VAL A 84 18.22 -10.61 1.18
N LYS A 85 17.70 -9.45 0.78
CA LYS A 85 16.24 -9.24 0.69
C LYS A 85 15.70 -10.07 -0.48
N LEU A 86 14.68 -10.89 -0.23
CA LEU A 86 13.97 -11.56 -1.31
C LEU A 86 13.21 -10.50 -2.13
N GLY A 87 13.33 -10.56 -3.44
CA GLY A 87 12.49 -9.77 -4.35
C GLY A 87 11.03 -10.23 -4.30
N LEU A 88 10.13 -9.36 -4.75
CA LEU A 88 8.68 -9.58 -4.75
C LEU A 88 8.26 -10.84 -5.53
N ASP A 89 9.03 -11.19 -6.58
CA ASP A 89 8.78 -12.33 -7.46
C ASP A 89 8.72 -13.68 -6.71
N LEU A 90 9.67 -13.91 -5.78
CA LEU A 90 9.76 -15.17 -5.04
C LEU A 90 8.82 -15.26 -3.83
N GLN A 91 8.10 -14.18 -3.50
CA GLN A 91 7.14 -14.14 -2.38
C GLN A 91 5.67 -14.15 -2.85
N GLY A 92 5.42 -14.23 -4.16
CA GLY A 92 4.08 -14.13 -4.73
C GLY A 92 3.60 -12.68 -4.73
N GLY A 93 3.83 -11.97 -5.83
CA GLY A 93 3.45 -10.57 -5.97
C GLY A 93 1.95 -10.33 -5.77
N MET A 94 1.60 -9.19 -5.15
CA MET A 94 0.23 -8.74 -4.96
C MET A 94 -0.13 -7.73 -6.05
N TYR A 95 -1.22 -7.95 -6.78
CA TYR A 95 -1.79 -6.99 -7.73
C TYR A 95 -2.99 -6.29 -7.11
N LEU A 96 -2.99 -4.96 -7.07
CA LEU A 96 -4.05 -4.13 -6.51
C LEU A 96 -4.50 -3.12 -7.56
N VAL A 97 -5.82 -3.01 -7.75
CA VAL A 97 -6.46 -1.91 -8.47
C VAL A 97 -7.17 -1.05 -7.44
N MET A 98 -6.87 0.25 -7.42
CA MET A 98 -7.43 1.19 -6.46
C MET A 98 -8.02 2.37 -7.22
N GLU A 99 -9.17 2.86 -6.74
CA GLU A 99 -9.85 4.04 -7.26
C GLU A 99 -9.83 5.13 -6.20
N VAL A 100 -9.63 6.38 -6.63
CA VAL A 100 -9.77 7.53 -5.74
C VAL A 100 -11.25 7.86 -5.61
N ASN A 101 -11.75 7.92 -4.38
CA ASN A 101 -13.14 8.30 -4.14
C ASN A 101 -13.34 9.81 -4.35
N THR A 102 -13.72 10.18 -5.57
CA THR A 102 -13.94 11.56 -6.01
C THR A 102 -15.18 12.18 -5.36
N ALA A 103 -16.24 11.39 -5.13
CA ALA A 103 -17.43 11.86 -4.43
C ALA A 103 -17.08 12.33 -3.00
N LYS A 104 -16.26 11.55 -2.28
CA LYS A 104 -15.80 11.91 -0.94
C LYS A 104 -14.87 13.11 -0.95
N LEU A 105 -14.07 13.29 -1.99
CA LEU A 105 -13.27 14.50 -2.19
C LEU A 105 -14.18 15.72 -2.34
N LEU A 106 -15.18 15.66 -3.21
CA LEU A 106 -16.13 16.75 -3.42
C LEU A 106 -16.93 17.09 -2.15
N GLU A 107 -17.37 16.09 -1.40
CA GLU A 107 -18.03 16.32 -0.11
C GLU A 107 -17.14 17.09 0.88
N ARG A 108 -15.83 16.82 0.89
CA ARG A 108 -14.86 17.53 1.75
C ARG A 108 -14.52 18.93 1.27
N LEU A 109 -14.59 19.18 -0.05
CA LEU A 109 -14.32 20.49 -0.64
C LEU A 109 -15.53 21.43 -0.57
N ALA A 110 -16.74 20.88 -0.47
CA ALA A 110 -17.97 21.66 -0.40
C ALA A 110 -18.06 22.46 0.91
N LYS A 111 -18.40 23.75 0.78
CA LYS A 111 -18.76 24.64 1.88
C LYS A 111 -20.23 24.44 2.23
N ASP A 112 -20.51 24.17 3.50
CA ASP A 112 -21.86 24.00 4.06
C ASP A 112 -22.80 23.11 3.21
N PRO A 113 -22.45 21.83 2.97
CA PRO A 113 -23.23 20.94 2.11
C PRO A 113 -24.60 20.61 2.73
N ASP A 114 -25.67 21.01 2.03
CA ASP A 114 -27.05 20.72 2.39
C ASP A 114 -27.51 19.33 1.89
N GLU A 115 -28.71 18.91 2.30
CA GLU A 115 -29.28 17.63 1.86
C GLU A 115 -29.46 17.55 0.34
N GLN A 116 -29.80 18.67 -0.29
CA GLN A 116 -29.97 18.76 -1.74
C GLN A 116 -28.65 18.50 -2.48
N PHE A 117 -27.54 19.08 -2.01
CA PHE A 117 -26.20 18.80 -2.54
C PHE A 117 -25.81 17.34 -2.37
N LYS A 118 -26.03 16.77 -1.17
CA LYS A 118 -25.71 15.35 -0.90
C LYS A 118 -26.50 14.40 -1.81
N GLN A 119 -27.76 14.71 -2.09
CA GLN A 119 -28.57 13.96 -3.05
C GLN A 119 -28.00 14.05 -4.46
N LEU A 120 -27.67 15.27 -4.93
CA LEU A 120 -27.08 15.50 -6.24
C LEU A 120 -25.72 14.80 -6.42
N LEU A 121 -24.89 14.83 -5.38
CA LEU A 121 -23.59 14.17 -5.37
C LEU A 121 -23.74 12.65 -5.45
N ASN A 122 -24.67 12.07 -4.71
CA ASN A 122 -24.95 10.63 -4.76
C ASN A 122 -25.54 10.20 -6.12
N GLU A 123 -26.41 11.02 -6.71
CA GLU A 123 -26.89 10.81 -8.08
C GLU A 123 -25.74 10.86 -9.09
N ALA A 124 -24.83 11.83 -8.96
CA ALA A 124 -23.66 11.97 -9.82
C ALA A 124 -22.71 10.77 -9.67
N GLU A 125 -22.47 10.31 -8.44
CA GLU A 125 -21.65 9.13 -8.16
C GLU A 125 -22.24 7.87 -8.80
N LYS A 126 -23.56 7.65 -8.67
CA LYS A 126 -24.24 6.51 -9.29
C LYS A 126 -24.17 6.55 -10.81
N GLU A 127 -24.32 7.72 -11.40
CA GLU A 127 -24.24 7.92 -12.85
C GLU A 127 -22.82 7.71 -13.37
N SER A 128 -21.79 8.15 -12.64
CA SER A 128 -20.37 7.92 -13.00
C SER A 128 -19.97 6.45 -12.89
N ARG A 129 -20.64 5.64 -12.09
CA ARG A 129 -20.41 4.18 -12.08
C ARG A 129 -20.96 3.49 -13.33
N LEU A 130 -21.93 4.11 -14.01
CA LEU A 130 -22.57 3.58 -15.21
C LEU A 130 -22.04 4.22 -16.50
N SER A 131 -21.36 5.37 -16.38
CA SER A 131 -20.82 6.14 -17.50
C SER A 131 -19.32 6.34 -17.32
N GLU A 132 -18.55 6.37 -18.40
CA GLU A 132 -17.10 6.70 -18.33
C GLU A 132 -16.84 8.20 -18.09
N GLU A 133 -17.86 8.95 -17.64
CA GLU A 133 -17.78 10.39 -17.42
C GLU A 133 -17.39 10.70 -15.96
N ASN A 134 -16.59 11.75 -15.81
CA ASN A 134 -16.05 12.18 -14.52
C ASN A 134 -17.17 12.74 -13.59
N VAL A 135 -17.13 12.37 -12.30
CA VAL A 135 -18.13 12.79 -11.29
C VAL A 135 -18.29 14.30 -11.21
N VAL A 136 -17.22 15.08 -11.32
CA VAL A 136 -17.25 16.56 -11.30
C VAL A 136 -18.08 17.09 -12.45
N THR A 137 -17.93 16.51 -13.65
CA THR A 137 -18.65 16.93 -14.86
C THR A 137 -20.13 16.59 -14.77
N ILE A 138 -20.45 15.38 -14.29
CA ILE A 138 -21.84 14.96 -14.06
C ILE A 138 -22.51 15.85 -13.01
N LEU A 139 -21.80 16.14 -11.91
CA LEU A 139 -22.30 17.01 -10.85
C LEU A 139 -22.57 18.43 -11.39
N ALA A 140 -21.63 19.01 -12.14
CA ALA A 140 -21.80 20.32 -12.78
C ALA A 140 -23.07 20.36 -13.65
N ARG A 141 -23.25 19.35 -14.51
CA ARG A 141 -24.44 19.21 -15.36
C ARG A 141 -25.73 19.16 -14.55
N LYS A 142 -25.77 18.33 -13.49
CA LYS A 142 -26.96 18.20 -12.63
C LYS A 142 -27.26 19.48 -11.84
N MET A 143 -26.24 20.18 -11.37
CA MET A 143 -26.39 21.45 -10.66
C MET A 143 -27.00 22.53 -11.57
N VAL A 144 -26.48 22.66 -12.80
CA VAL A 144 -27.04 23.57 -13.81
C VAL A 144 -28.49 23.21 -14.14
N ALA A 145 -28.81 21.92 -14.30
CA ALA A 145 -30.17 21.46 -14.56
C ALA A 145 -31.17 21.79 -13.43
N LYS A 146 -30.70 21.85 -12.17
CA LYS A 146 -31.51 22.28 -11.02
C LYS A 146 -31.42 23.79 -10.72
N GLY A 147 -30.74 24.57 -11.57
CA GLY A 147 -30.58 26.01 -11.39
C GLY A 147 -29.68 26.40 -10.21
N ILE A 148 -28.77 25.51 -9.79
CA ILE A 148 -27.84 25.74 -8.68
C ILE A 148 -26.47 26.10 -9.25
N ARG A 149 -25.88 27.20 -8.77
CA ARG A 149 -24.51 27.59 -9.13
C ARG A 149 -23.48 26.77 -8.36
N MET A 150 -22.38 26.40 -9.00
CA MET A 150 -21.26 25.70 -8.34
C MET A 150 -20.58 26.59 -7.30
N SER A 151 -20.63 27.91 -7.48
CA SER A 151 -20.11 28.89 -6.53
C SER A 151 -20.71 28.80 -5.12
N ARG A 152 -21.92 28.24 -4.97
CA ARG A 152 -22.56 28.01 -3.67
C ARG A 152 -21.74 27.08 -2.78
N TYR A 153 -21.15 26.02 -3.34
CA TYR A 153 -20.45 24.99 -2.57
C TYR A 153 -18.93 25.06 -2.75
N PHE A 154 -18.44 25.43 -3.92
CA PHE A 154 -17.02 25.25 -4.27
C PHE A 154 -16.25 26.55 -4.53
N GLY A 155 -16.90 27.70 -4.40
CA GLY A 155 -16.31 28.97 -4.86
C GLY A 155 -16.69 30.18 -4.01
N SER A 156 -16.63 31.33 -4.67
CA SER A 156 -17.14 32.61 -4.18
C SER A 156 -18.23 33.13 -5.12
N ILE A 157 -19.12 34.02 -4.65
CA ILE A 157 -20.32 34.48 -5.37
C ILE A 157 -20.04 34.98 -6.80
N ARG A 158 -18.83 35.54 -7.03
CA ARG A 158 -18.42 36.17 -8.30
C ARG A 158 -17.69 35.23 -9.25
N GLU A 159 -17.44 33.99 -8.83
CA GLU A 159 -16.66 33.03 -9.59
C GLU A 159 -17.56 32.27 -10.59
N ASP A 160 -17.05 32.08 -11.81
CA ASP A 160 -17.77 31.38 -12.86
C ASP A 160 -17.73 29.86 -12.64
N ASP A 161 -18.85 29.20 -12.95
CA ASP A 161 -18.99 27.76 -12.75
C ASP A 161 -17.98 26.94 -13.58
N ALA A 162 -17.57 27.45 -14.76
CA ALA A 162 -16.56 26.80 -15.61
C ALA A 162 -15.16 26.80 -14.97
N ASP A 163 -14.77 27.91 -14.32
CA ASP A 163 -13.48 28.01 -13.62
C ASP A 163 -13.47 27.11 -12.38
N ILE A 164 -14.60 27.05 -11.67
CA ILE A 164 -14.79 26.14 -10.54
C ILE A 164 -14.67 24.70 -10.99
N GLN A 165 -15.37 24.32 -12.08
CA GLN A 165 -15.31 22.96 -12.62
C GLN A 165 -13.87 22.58 -13.00
N LYS A 166 -13.15 23.47 -13.69
CA LYS A 166 -11.74 23.24 -14.05
C LYS A 166 -10.86 23.03 -12.82
N ARG A 167 -11.01 23.86 -11.78
CA ARG A 167 -10.27 23.71 -10.53
C ARG A 167 -10.56 22.39 -9.83
N LEU A 168 -11.82 21.96 -9.81
CA LEU A 168 -12.21 20.69 -9.18
C LEU A 168 -11.61 19.48 -9.91
N LEU A 169 -11.56 19.51 -11.25
CA LEU A 169 -10.90 18.48 -12.06
C LEU A 169 -9.39 18.43 -11.80
N GLU A 170 -8.74 19.59 -11.66
CA GLU A 170 -7.31 19.66 -11.30
C GLU A 170 -7.06 19.11 -9.90
N GLN A 171 -7.89 19.47 -8.91
CA GLN A 171 -7.81 18.95 -7.55
C GLN A 171 -8.02 17.43 -7.48
N GLU A 172 -8.87 16.88 -8.33
CA GLU A 172 -9.06 15.43 -8.45
C GLU A 172 -7.79 14.75 -8.98
N SER A 173 -7.21 15.26 -10.07
CA SER A 173 -5.96 14.73 -10.62
C SER A 173 -4.82 14.81 -9.61
N ASP A 174 -4.72 15.92 -8.88
CA ASP A 174 -3.77 16.11 -7.79
C ASP A 174 -3.97 15.09 -6.66
N ALA A 175 -5.21 14.80 -6.31
CA ALA A 175 -5.53 13.81 -5.29
C ALA A 175 -5.06 12.40 -5.71
N VAL A 176 -5.17 12.05 -7.00
CA VAL A 176 -4.63 10.79 -7.55
C VAL A 176 -3.11 10.74 -7.42
N THR A 177 -2.41 11.81 -7.83
CA THR A 177 -0.94 11.88 -7.72
C THR A 177 -0.48 11.75 -6.26
N ARG A 178 -1.11 12.47 -5.33
CA ARG A 178 -0.80 12.36 -3.89
C ARG A 178 -1.08 10.97 -3.34
N ALA A 179 -2.15 10.32 -3.79
CA ALA A 179 -2.44 8.95 -3.38
C ALA A 179 -1.33 7.98 -3.85
N ILE A 180 -0.86 8.12 -5.10
CA ILE A 180 0.26 7.32 -5.63
C ILE A 180 1.52 7.52 -4.78
N GLU A 181 1.85 8.76 -4.42
CA GLU A 181 3.00 9.06 -3.55
C GLU A 181 2.87 8.43 -2.16
N ILE A 182 1.71 8.56 -1.52
CA ILE A 182 1.46 7.98 -0.19
C ILE A 182 1.59 6.45 -0.23
N ILE A 183 1.01 5.81 -1.25
CA ILE A 183 1.09 4.36 -1.40
C ILE A 183 2.52 3.92 -1.67
N SER A 184 3.23 4.61 -2.58
CA SER A 184 4.64 4.31 -2.88
C SER A 184 5.51 4.40 -1.62
N ASN A 185 5.37 5.48 -0.84
CA ASN A 185 6.09 5.65 0.42
C ASN A 185 5.77 4.55 1.44
N ARG A 186 4.51 4.15 1.56
CA ARG A 186 4.11 3.04 2.44
C ARG A 186 4.69 1.72 2.00
N VAL A 187 4.61 1.39 0.71
CA VAL A 187 5.16 0.15 0.16
C VAL A 187 6.67 0.07 0.35
N ASN A 188 7.37 1.18 0.15
CA ASN A 188 8.81 1.29 0.41
C ASN A 188 9.15 1.08 1.90
N GLN A 189 8.34 1.60 2.82
CA GLN A 189 8.52 1.41 4.26
C GLN A 189 8.43 -0.07 4.68
N TYR A 190 7.64 -0.89 3.96
CA TYR A 190 7.55 -2.33 4.19
C TYR A 190 8.69 -3.13 3.54
N GLY A 191 9.64 -2.47 2.88
CA GLY A 191 10.86 -3.10 2.35
C GLY A 191 10.65 -3.86 1.04
N VAL A 192 9.59 -3.55 0.29
CA VAL A 192 9.37 -4.07 -1.06
C VAL A 192 10.38 -3.42 -2.01
N SER A 193 11.04 -4.22 -2.84
CA SER A 193 11.96 -3.73 -3.86
C SER A 193 11.15 -3.39 -5.12
N GLU A 194 11.11 -2.10 -5.49
CA GLU A 194 10.61 -1.60 -6.78
C GLU A 194 9.13 -1.90 -7.10
N PRO A 195 8.17 -1.27 -6.40
CA PRO A 195 6.76 -1.39 -6.78
C PRO A 195 6.48 -0.69 -8.12
N SER A 196 5.94 -1.42 -9.10
CA SER A 196 5.38 -0.82 -10.32
C SER A 196 4.00 -0.25 -10.03
N ILE A 197 3.91 1.05 -9.80
CA ILE A 197 2.65 1.77 -9.62
C ILE A 197 2.42 2.62 -10.86
N GLN A 198 1.32 2.37 -11.56
CA GLN A 198 0.94 3.13 -12.75
C GLN A 198 -0.48 3.67 -12.57
N LYS A 199 -0.67 4.92 -12.97
CA LYS A 199 -2.02 5.48 -13.09
C LYS A 199 -2.70 4.79 -14.28
N GLN A 200 -3.87 4.23 -14.03
CA GLN A 200 -4.73 3.66 -15.05
C GLN A 200 -5.88 4.64 -15.30
N GLY A 201 -5.99 5.16 -16.53
CA GLY A 201 -6.96 6.21 -16.88
C GLY A 201 -6.27 7.55 -17.13
#